data_AF-A0A9P0NHE8-F1
#
_entry.id   AF-A0A9P0NHE8-F1
#
_cell.length_a   1.000
_cell.length_b   1.000
_cell.length_c   1.000
_cell.angle_alpha   90.00
_cell.angle_beta   90.00
_cell.angle_gamma   90.00
#
_symmetry.space_group_name_H-M   'P 1'
#
loop_
_entity.id
_entity.type
_entity.pdbx_description
1 polymer ?
#
loop_
_entity_poly.entity_id
_entity_poly.type
_entity_poly.pdbx_seq_one_letter_code
_entity_poly.pdbx_strand_id
1 'polypeptide(L)'
;MENYIYELNSHLCMRSSPAENSPNSIEFGATVIPIYLNINDQNNPGYNPKCTAMILDFGSTSQDVDEINFKNYYTYIISILVMKISNTDPKRLKKWYIAVRQKKIMDNTHTDFQSQDYVCIKSSESAIDWTDLYKIKLILRQPSPNWNNFGIDDVKVIRKV
;
A
#
# COMPACT_ATOMS: atom_id res chain seq x y z
N MET A 1 46.40 20.76 -23.56
CA MET A 1 45.83 20.56 -22.21
C MET A 1 44.46 21.22 -22.22
N GLU A 2 43.53 20.63 -22.96
CA GLU A 2 42.55 19.64 -22.48
C GLU A 2 41.37 20.32 -21.79
N ASN A 3 40.34 20.55 -22.61
CA ASN A 3 38.96 20.81 -22.23
C ASN A 3 38.44 19.66 -21.37
N TYR A 4 37.67 19.92 -20.31
CA TYR A 4 36.44 19.18 -20.01
C TYR A 4 35.57 20.04 -19.08
N ILE A 5 34.59 20.72 -19.70
CA ILE A 5 33.35 21.13 -19.07
C ILE A 5 32.62 19.83 -18.69
N TYR A 6 32.50 19.54 -17.39
CA TYR A 6 31.55 18.54 -16.93
C TYR A 6 30.21 19.22 -16.66
N GLU A 7 29.40 19.29 -17.72
CA GLU A 7 27.96 19.20 -17.62
C GLU A 7 27.63 17.83 -17.01
N LEU A 8 27.11 17.82 -15.78
CA LEU A 8 26.51 16.63 -15.18
C LEU A 8 25.18 17.03 -14.53
N ASN A 9 24.18 17.11 -15.40
CA ASN A 9 22.81 16.65 -15.18
C ASN A 9 22.22 16.88 -13.79
N SER A 10 21.89 18.14 -13.50
CA SER A 10 20.74 18.44 -12.65
C SER A 10 19.44 18.12 -13.41
N HIS A 11 19.14 16.84 -13.60
CA HIS A 11 17.75 16.42 -13.84
C HIS A 11 17.00 16.47 -12.51
N LEU A 12 16.85 17.70 -11.99
CA LEU A 12 15.72 18.08 -11.18
C LEU A 12 14.48 17.87 -12.05
N CYS A 13 13.92 16.66 -12.04
CA CYS A 13 12.52 16.48 -12.38
C CYS A 13 11.68 16.94 -11.18
N MET A 14 11.80 18.23 -10.86
CA MET A 14 10.73 19.00 -10.23
C MET A 14 9.71 19.28 -11.33
N ARG A 15 8.99 18.23 -11.74
CA ARG A 15 7.64 18.39 -12.26
C ARG A 15 6.73 17.79 -11.21
N SER A 16 6.25 18.67 -10.35
CA SER A 16 4.90 18.56 -9.83
C SER A 16 3.98 18.38 -11.03
N SER A 17 3.71 17.14 -11.42
CA SER A 17 2.59 16.86 -12.29
C SER A 17 1.34 17.28 -11.53
N PRO A 18 0.55 18.25 -12.02
CA PRO A 18 -0.85 18.27 -11.62
C PRO A 18 -1.39 16.91 -12.03
N ALA A 19 -2.24 16.30 -11.20
CA ALA A 19 -2.92 15.07 -11.55
C ALA A 19 -3.60 15.26 -12.91
N GLU A 20 -2.92 14.83 -13.97
CA GLU A 20 -3.54 14.56 -15.26
C GLU A 20 -4.41 13.35 -14.98
N ASN A 21 -5.68 13.64 -14.69
CA ASN A 21 -6.74 12.65 -14.72
C ASN A 21 -6.62 11.91 -16.04
N SER A 22 -6.08 10.69 -16.01
CA SER A 22 -6.14 9.81 -17.16
C SER A 22 -7.63 9.68 -17.50
N PRO A 23 -8.05 9.86 -18.76
CA PRO A 23 -9.46 9.91 -19.10
C PRO A 23 -10.21 8.58 -18.87
N ASN A 24 -9.52 7.53 -18.40
CA ASN A 24 -10.07 6.19 -18.17
C ASN A 24 -9.88 5.67 -16.74
N SER A 25 -9.53 6.48 -15.74
CA SER A 25 -9.44 6.00 -14.35
C SER A 25 -10.70 6.34 -13.57
N ILE A 26 -11.49 5.32 -13.18
CA ILE A 26 -12.63 5.48 -12.27
C ILE A 26 -12.16 5.20 -10.85
N GLU A 27 -12.02 6.24 -10.04
CA GLU A 27 -11.89 6.10 -8.59
C GLU A 27 -13.23 5.61 -8.03
N PHE A 28 -13.20 4.64 -7.13
CA PHE A 28 -14.41 4.18 -6.45
C PHE A 28 -14.21 4.19 -4.93
N GLY A 29 -15.30 4.49 -4.22
CA GLY A 29 -15.28 4.57 -2.76
C GLY A 29 -15.05 3.21 -2.12
N ALA A 30 -14.06 3.13 -1.23
CA ALA A 30 -13.85 2.01 -0.35
C ALA A 30 -14.02 2.48 1.10
N THR A 31 -14.77 1.73 1.91
CA THR A 31 -14.84 2.01 3.34
C THR A 31 -13.53 1.58 3.97
N VAL A 32 -12.82 2.53 4.57
CA VAL A 32 -11.58 2.29 5.30
C VAL A 32 -11.89 1.87 6.73
N ILE A 33 -11.52 0.63 7.09
CA ILE A 33 -11.68 0.10 8.45
C ILE A 33 -10.27 -0.10 9.04
N PRO A 34 -9.82 0.76 9.97
CA PRO A 34 -8.55 0.53 10.65
C PRO A 34 -8.65 -0.69 11.57
N ILE A 35 -7.65 -1.57 11.51
CA ILE A 35 -7.49 -2.71 12.42
C ILE A 35 -6.16 -2.55 13.15
N TYR A 36 -6.26 -2.09 14.39
CA TYR A 36 -5.12 -2.09 15.29
C TYR A 36 -4.80 -3.53 15.66
N LEU A 37 -3.70 -4.05 15.12
CA LEU A 37 -3.18 -5.35 15.50
C LEU A 37 -2.53 -5.20 16.87
N ASN A 38 -3.32 -5.42 17.92
CA ASN A 38 -2.79 -5.42 19.25
C ASN A 38 -2.00 -6.72 19.49
N ILE A 39 -0.70 -6.72 19.22
CA ILE A 39 0.22 -7.75 19.71
C ILE A 39 0.65 -7.32 21.12
N ASN A 40 -0.29 -7.13 22.04
CA ASN A 40 0.06 -6.80 23.42
C ASN A 40 0.77 -8.00 24.02
N ASP A 41 2.06 -7.85 24.30
CA ASP A 41 2.65 -8.51 25.45
C ASP A 41 1.99 -7.88 26.67
N GLN A 42 1.13 -8.62 27.37
CA GLN A 42 0.41 -8.12 28.55
C GLN A 42 1.36 -7.63 29.66
N ASN A 43 2.65 -7.93 29.56
CA ASN A 43 3.69 -7.48 30.46
C ASN A 43 4.33 -6.13 30.08
N ASN A 44 4.05 -5.58 28.89
CA ASN A 44 4.64 -4.32 28.42
C ASN A 44 3.59 -3.38 27.77
N PRO A 45 2.90 -2.54 28.55
CA PRO A 45 1.89 -1.62 28.04
C PRO A 45 2.44 -0.51 27.14
N GLY A 46 3.78 -0.37 27.02
CA GLY A 46 4.43 0.53 26.05
C GLY A 46 4.77 -0.14 24.71
N TYR A 47 4.37 -1.41 24.52
CA TYR A 47 4.69 -2.16 23.30
C TYR A 47 3.87 -1.65 22.12
N ASN A 48 4.55 -0.97 21.20
CA ASN A 48 4.00 -0.65 19.90
C ASN A 48 4.15 -1.87 18.98
N PRO A 49 3.07 -2.41 18.40
CA PRO A 49 3.12 -3.66 17.65
C PRO A 49 4.01 -3.64 16.40
N LYS A 50 4.63 -2.50 16.02
CA LYS A 50 5.49 -2.34 14.82
C LYS A 50 4.84 -2.89 13.54
N CYS A 51 3.52 -3.06 13.60
CA CYS A 51 2.66 -3.73 12.65
C CYS A 51 1.21 -3.25 12.86
N THR A 52 0.59 -2.71 11.81
CA THR A 52 -0.79 -2.24 11.78
C THR A 52 -1.50 -2.86 10.58
N ALA A 53 -2.81 -3.10 10.68
CA ALA A 53 -3.60 -3.53 9.53
C ALA A 53 -4.70 -2.52 9.20
N MET A 54 -5.06 -2.47 7.92
CA MET A 54 -6.14 -1.64 7.40
C MET A 54 -6.93 -2.48 6.41
N ILE A 55 -8.26 -2.41 6.45
CA ILE A 55 -9.12 -3.06 5.47
C ILE A 55 -9.79 -2.00 4.61
N LEU A 56 -9.68 -2.16 3.30
CA LEU A 56 -10.50 -1.49 2.31
C LEU A 56 -11.67 -2.43 2.00
N ASP A 57 -12.88 -2.03 2.37
CA ASP A 57 -14.11 -2.81 2.18
C ASP A 57 -14.92 -2.23 1.03
N PHE A 58 -15.19 -3.05 0.02
CA PHE A 58 -15.96 -2.68 -1.17
C PHE A 58 -17.45 -3.02 -1.04
N GLY A 59 -17.88 -3.51 0.13
CA GLY A 59 -19.28 -3.82 0.41
C GLY A 59 -19.75 -5.12 -0.21
N SER A 60 -21.00 -5.12 -0.70
CA SER A 60 -21.67 -6.33 -1.19
C SER A 60 -21.28 -6.74 -2.61
N THR A 61 -20.80 -5.79 -3.42
CA THR A 61 -20.46 -6.02 -4.83
C THR A 61 -18.95 -6.13 -4.99
N SER A 62 -18.49 -7.15 -5.70
CA SER A 62 -17.07 -7.30 -6.00
C SER A 62 -16.59 -6.21 -6.96
N GLN A 63 -15.30 -5.88 -6.88
CA GLN A 63 -14.66 -4.85 -7.70
C GLN A 63 -13.40 -5.40 -8.36
N ASP A 64 -13.15 -4.92 -9.58
CA ASP A 64 -11.90 -5.16 -10.30
C ASP A 64 -10.97 -3.98 -10.08
N VAL A 65 -9.85 -4.23 -9.42
CA VAL A 65 -8.92 -3.18 -8.98
C VAL A 65 -7.69 -3.17 -9.89
N ASP A 66 -7.32 -2.00 -10.38
CA ASP A 66 -6.11 -1.83 -11.17
C ASP A 66 -4.92 -1.42 -10.29
N GLU A 67 -5.10 -0.43 -9.42
CA GLU A 67 -4.03 0.05 -8.53
C GLU A 67 -4.57 0.68 -7.25
N ILE A 68 -3.69 0.73 -6.24
CA ILE A 68 -3.91 1.43 -4.97
C ILE A 68 -2.85 2.51 -4.85
N ASN A 69 -3.29 3.75 -4.65
CA ASN A 69 -2.45 4.90 -4.44
C ASN A 69 -2.61 5.38 -3.00
N PHE A 70 -1.52 5.77 -2.34
CA PHE A 70 -1.55 6.31 -0.99
C PHE A 70 -0.31 7.14 -0.71
N LYS A 71 -0.40 8.03 0.28
CA LYS A 71 0.76 8.71 0.84
C LYS A 71 1.36 7.85 1.94
N ASN A 72 2.67 7.59 1.88
CA ASN A 72 3.34 6.90 2.97
C ASN A 72 3.34 7.78 4.22
N TYR A 73 3.25 7.16 5.39
CA TYR A 73 3.49 7.81 6.67
C TYR A 73 4.40 6.90 7.51
N TYR A 74 5.69 6.93 7.24
CA TYR A 74 6.71 6.13 7.94
C TYR A 74 6.47 4.62 7.92
N THR A 75 5.74 4.05 6.96
CA THR A 75 5.66 2.60 6.79
C THR A 75 6.87 2.11 6.00
N TYR A 76 7.60 1.13 6.53
CA TYR A 76 8.78 0.57 5.87
C TYR A 76 8.41 -0.57 4.89
N ILE A 77 7.54 -1.47 5.34
CA ILE A 77 7.10 -2.65 4.58
C ILE A 77 5.57 -2.69 4.54
N ILE A 78 5.03 -3.03 3.38
CA ILE A 78 3.61 -3.35 3.18
C ILE A 78 3.43 -4.77 2.66
N SER A 79 2.42 -5.48 3.18
CA SER A 79 1.89 -6.70 2.56
C SER A 79 0.42 -6.52 2.24
N ILE A 80 -0.02 -7.03 1.10
CA ILE A 80 -1.39 -6.90 0.62
C ILE A 80 -2.01 -8.28 0.58
N LEU A 81 -3.17 -8.42 1.21
CA LEU A 81 -4.04 -9.58 1.06
C LEU A 81 -5.34 -9.13 0.40
N VAL A 82 -5.89 -9.97 -0.46
CA VAL A 82 -7.16 -9.71 -1.14
C VAL A 82 -8.18 -10.79 -0.77
N MET A 83 -9.44 -10.39 -0.61
CA MET A 83 -10.55 -11.31 -0.34
C MET A 83 -11.36 -11.51 -1.61
N LYS A 84 -11.46 -12.75 -2.06
CA LYS A 84 -12.28 -13.16 -3.22
C LYS A 84 -12.97 -14.49 -2.96
N ILE A 85 -13.95 -14.83 -3.79
CA ILE A 85 -14.59 -16.16 -3.75
C ILE A 85 -13.56 -17.21 -4.15
N SER A 86 -13.49 -18.29 -3.37
CA SER A 86 -12.58 -19.39 -3.64
C SER A 86 -13.10 -20.25 -4.79
N ASN A 87 -12.30 -20.40 -5.85
CA ASN A 87 -12.63 -21.26 -7.00
C ASN A 87 -12.47 -22.75 -6.69
N THR A 88 -11.74 -23.10 -5.63
CA THR A 88 -11.48 -24.49 -5.22
C THR A 88 -12.41 -24.96 -4.11
N ASP A 89 -13.20 -24.05 -3.52
CA ASP A 89 -14.15 -24.38 -2.45
C ASP A 89 -15.54 -24.66 -3.06
N PRO A 90 -16.11 -25.87 -2.88
CA PRO A 90 -17.43 -26.20 -3.38
C PRO A 90 -18.52 -25.26 -2.86
N LYS A 91 -18.33 -24.67 -1.68
CA LYS A 91 -19.27 -23.74 -1.04
C LYS A 91 -19.08 -22.30 -1.50
N ARG A 92 -18.13 -22.02 -2.42
CA ARG A 92 -17.80 -20.68 -2.94
C ARG A 92 -17.59 -19.64 -1.84
N LEU A 93 -16.92 -20.04 -0.75
CA LEU A 93 -16.65 -19.17 0.38
C LEU A 93 -15.63 -18.08 0.02
N LYS A 94 -15.80 -16.90 0.61
CA LYS A 94 -14.83 -15.81 0.52
C LYS A 94 -13.58 -16.17 1.34
N LYS A 95 -12.40 -16.14 0.71
CA LYS A 95 -11.11 -16.44 1.35
C LYS A 95 -10.11 -15.31 1.12
N TRP A 96 -9.18 -15.17 2.05
CA TRP A 96 -8.04 -14.25 1.92
C TRP A 96 -6.89 -14.91 1.17
N TYR A 97 -6.28 -14.17 0.26
CA TYR A 97 -5.11 -14.58 -0.52
C TYR A 97 -4.01 -13.54 -0.38
N ILE A 98 -2.75 -13.97 -0.27
CA ILE A 98 -1.62 -13.04 -0.25
C ILE A 98 -1.37 -12.56 -1.68
N ALA A 99 -1.66 -11.29 -1.93
CA ALA A 99 -1.51 -10.64 -3.23
C ALA A 99 -0.10 -10.09 -3.42
N VAL A 100 0.42 -9.37 -2.42
CA VAL A 100 1.79 -8.80 -2.43
C VAL A 100 2.43 -9.11 -1.09
N ARG A 101 3.62 -9.72 -1.12
CA ARG A 101 4.31 -10.13 0.11
C ARG A 101 5.45 -9.17 0.42
N GLN A 102 5.37 -8.50 1.56
CA GLN A 102 6.46 -7.72 2.17
C GLN A 102 7.20 -6.78 1.20
N LYS A 103 6.46 -6.01 0.38
CA LYS A 103 7.03 -4.97 -0.48
C LYS A 103 7.64 -3.88 0.40
N LYS A 104 8.92 -3.58 0.20
CA LYS A 104 9.58 -2.42 0.83
C LYS A 104 9.15 -1.15 0.11
N ILE A 105 8.84 -0.12 0.87
CA ILE A 105 8.44 1.21 0.36
C ILE A 105 9.30 2.35 0.94
N MET A 106 10.29 2.00 1.76
CA MET A 106 11.38 2.87 2.21
C MET A 106 12.67 2.06 2.09
N ASP A 107 13.78 2.73 1.76
CA ASP A 107 15.09 2.10 1.61
C ASP A 107 15.72 1.82 2.97
N ASN A 108 15.60 2.76 3.92
CA ASN A 108 16.10 2.64 5.28
C ASN A 108 15.00 2.88 6.31
N THR A 109 14.84 1.93 7.21
CA THR A 109 13.80 1.92 8.25
C THR A 109 14.00 2.98 9.34
N HIS A 110 15.21 3.51 9.50
CA HIS A 110 15.56 4.46 10.57
C HIS A 110 15.58 5.92 10.12
N THR A 111 15.39 6.19 8.82
CA THR A 111 15.38 7.54 8.25
C THR A 111 13.97 7.95 7.83
N ASP A 112 13.75 9.24 7.66
CA ASP A 112 12.51 9.83 7.15
C ASP A 112 12.46 9.88 5.61
N PHE A 113 13.56 9.58 4.92
CA PHE A 113 13.57 9.46 3.47
C PHE A 113 12.52 8.46 2.97
N GLN A 114 11.73 8.85 1.95
CA GLN A 114 10.57 8.12 1.40
C GLN A 114 9.39 7.90 2.38
N SER A 115 9.47 8.43 3.61
CA SER A 115 8.41 8.24 4.61
C SER A 115 7.13 9.03 4.31
N GLN A 116 7.18 9.97 3.37
CA GLN A 116 6.09 10.89 2.99
C GLN A 116 5.76 10.85 1.49
N ASP A 117 6.39 9.95 0.74
CA ASP A 117 6.21 9.84 -0.71
C ASP A 117 4.84 9.24 -1.06
N TYR A 118 4.32 9.60 -2.22
CA TYR A 118 3.18 8.88 -2.79
C TYR A 118 3.64 7.55 -3.39
N VAL A 119 2.97 6.48 -2.99
CA VAL A 119 3.23 5.12 -3.43
C VAL A 119 2.04 4.63 -4.24
N CYS A 120 2.36 4.04 -5.40
CA CYS A 120 1.41 3.32 -6.23
C CYS A 120 1.74 1.83 -6.18
N ILE A 121 0.74 1.00 -5.91
CA ILE A 121 0.86 -0.47 -6.01
C ILE A 121 -0.12 -0.95 -7.06
N LYS A 122 0.42 -1.48 -8.15
CA LYS A 122 -0.36 -1.96 -9.29
C LYS A 122 -0.74 -3.42 -9.14
N SER A 123 -1.88 -3.78 -9.71
CA SER A 123 -2.37 -5.17 -9.79
C SER A 123 -1.35 -6.10 -10.45
N SER A 124 -0.54 -5.58 -11.39
CA SER A 124 0.55 -6.31 -12.05
C SER A 124 1.68 -6.74 -11.11
N GLU A 125 1.82 -6.11 -9.95
CA GLU A 125 2.81 -6.50 -8.93
C GLU A 125 2.32 -7.69 -8.08
N SER A 126 1.07 -8.12 -8.27
CA SER A 126 0.45 -9.13 -7.46
C SER A 126 0.68 -10.55 -7.99
N ALA A 127 0.86 -11.50 -7.08
CA ALA A 127 0.87 -12.93 -7.40
C ALA A 127 -0.54 -13.49 -7.70
N ILE A 128 -1.60 -12.74 -7.42
CA ILE A 128 -3.00 -13.13 -7.63
C ILE A 128 -3.67 -12.00 -8.42
N ASP A 129 -4.54 -12.32 -9.36
CA ASP A 129 -5.31 -11.32 -10.09
C ASP A 129 -6.15 -10.45 -9.13
N TRP A 130 -6.38 -9.19 -9.49
CA TRP A 130 -7.19 -8.27 -8.68
C TRP A 130 -8.61 -8.11 -9.26
N THR A 131 -9.19 -9.19 -9.78
CA THR A 131 -10.59 -9.22 -10.19
C THR A 131 -11.47 -9.87 -9.12
N ASP A 132 -12.74 -9.47 -9.09
CA ASP A 132 -13.75 -9.96 -8.17
C ASP A 132 -13.38 -9.84 -6.67
N LEU A 133 -12.77 -8.71 -6.30
CA LEU A 133 -12.34 -8.46 -4.93
C LEU A 133 -13.50 -7.90 -4.10
N TYR A 134 -13.67 -8.41 -2.89
CA TYR A 134 -14.61 -7.85 -1.91
C TYR A 134 -13.93 -6.94 -0.90
N LYS A 135 -12.69 -7.29 -0.53
CA LYS A 135 -11.89 -6.53 0.43
C LYS A 135 -10.41 -6.60 0.09
N ILE A 136 -9.67 -5.57 0.46
CA ILE A 136 -8.21 -5.57 0.47
C ILE A 136 -7.75 -5.31 1.89
N LYS A 137 -6.78 -6.08 2.38
CA LYS A 137 -6.14 -5.88 3.68
C LYS A 137 -4.70 -5.49 3.47
N LEU A 138 -4.35 -4.29 3.94
CA LEU A 138 -3.00 -3.77 3.96
C LEU A 138 -2.41 -4.06 5.33
N ILE A 139 -1.26 -4.73 5.36
CA ILE A 139 -0.48 -4.97 6.58
C ILE A 139 0.76 -4.10 6.50
N LEU A 140 0.80 -3.08 7.33
CA LEU A 140 1.84 -2.06 7.40
C LEU A 140 2.82 -2.45 8.51
N ARG A 141 4.13 -2.34 8.26
CA ARG A 141 5.17 -2.67 9.24
C ARG A 141 6.23 -1.59 9.27
N GLN A 142 6.68 -1.27 10.48
CA GLN A 142 7.76 -0.34 10.73
C GLN A 142 8.62 -0.90 11.87
N PRO A 143 9.72 -1.61 11.56
CA PRO A 143 10.52 -2.29 12.59
C PRO A 143 11.40 -1.34 13.42
N SER A 144 11.65 -0.11 12.95
CA SER A 144 12.49 0.84 13.69
C SER A 144 11.85 1.26 15.03
N PRO A 145 12.63 1.34 16.12
CA PRO A 145 12.15 1.82 17.40
C PRO A 145 11.84 3.33 17.37
N ASN A 146 12.48 4.09 16.47
CA ASN A 146 12.37 5.55 16.41
C ASN A 146 10.97 6.03 16.03
N TRP A 147 10.18 5.17 15.36
CA TRP A 147 8.87 5.51 14.86
C TRP A 147 7.78 4.89 15.73
N ASN A 148 7.13 5.73 16.53
CA ASN A 148 5.99 5.36 17.37
C ASN A 148 4.66 5.48 16.63
N ASN A 149 4.59 6.33 15.61
CA ASN A 149 3.41 6.45 14.76
C ASN A 149 3.85 6.18 13.32
N PHE A 150 3.15 5.27 12.66
CA PHE A 150 3.35 4.95 11.25
C PHE A 150 2.02 4.47 10.66
N GLY A 151 1.90 4.55 9.34
CA GLY A 151 0.68 4.27 8.63
C GLY A 151 0.79 4.67 7.17
N ILE A 152 -0.37 4.96 6.59
CA ILE A 152 -0.53 5.53 5.25
C ILE A 152 -1.72 6.50 5.31
N ASP A 153 -1.68 7.52 4.47
CA ASP A 153 -2.75 8.53 4.32
C ASP A 153 -3.20 8.61 2.85
N ASP A 154 -4.25 9.39 2.57
CA ASP A 154 -4.74 9.68 1.21
C ASP A 154 -4.95 8.44 0.33
N VAL A 155 -5.50 7.36 0.91
CA VAL A 155 -5.70 6.10 0.19
C VAL A 155 -6.78 6.23 -0.88
N LYS A 156 -6.42 5.89 -2.12
CA LYS A 156 -7.29 5.85 -3.30
C LYS A 156 -7.19 4.51 -3.99
N VAL A 157 -8.31 4.01 -4.49
CA VAL A 157 -8.39 2.74 -5.23
C VAL A 157 -8.93 3.01 -6.62
N ILE A 158 -8.17 2.60 -7.64
CA ILE A 158 -8.50 2.81 -9.05
C ILE A 158 -9.06 1.51 -9.62
N ARG A 159 -10.20 1.61 -10.28
CA ARG A 159 -10.86 0.47 -10.96
C ARG A 159 -10.15 0.13 -12.27
N LYS A 160 -10.14 -1.16 -12.61
CA LYS A 160 -9.76 -1.64 -13.94
C LYS A 160 -10.87 -1.33 -14.96
N VAL A 161 -10.50 -0.77 -16.11
CA VAL A 161 -11.40 -0.46 -17.25
C VAL A 161 -11.25 -1.47 -18.36
#